data_AF-A0A957NQJ0-F1
#
_entry.id   AF-A0A957NQJ0-F1
#
_cell.length_a   1.000
_cell.length_b   1.000
_cell.length_c   1.000
_cell.angle_alpha   90.00
_cell.angle_beta   90.00
_cell.angle_gamma   90.00
#
_symmetry.space_group_name_H-M   'P 1'
#
loop_
_entity.id
_entity.type
_entity.pdbx_description
1 polymer ?
#
loop_
_entity_poly.entity_id
_entity_poly.type
_entity_poly.pdbx_seq_one_letter_code
_entity_poly.pdbx_strand_id
1 'polypeptide(L)'
;FNMAGTGIGAFNDRLRDAVRGGGPFDGGQDLITKQGFINGLWYNPNANTSGSDQEKEQLLLYADQIRVGLAGNLADYQFVDRHGFLVTGAAVNYNGAPTGYTQSPQENIIYVSAHDNQTLFDNNIYKLPADTTMQQRVAAQNLAIDIALLSQGVPFLHAGVEMLRSKSLERDSYNSGDWFNRLYFDYSANNFGVGLPLETQGDAALMASFLEDTALQPQKSDILQSVTHMQKMLAVRAASPLFHLRTQEEVMQRVAFHNTGREQIPGLIVMSISDKIAGADLDPDRAMILVFINATTQPVTFTDETLVGLTLTGERGATYDASQGAFTIPAQSTAVLAEGKPVVSGAVTFR
;
A
#
# COMPACT_ATOMS: atom_id res chain seq x y z
N PHE A 1 9.94 22.08 -0.92
CA PHE A 1 8.51 22.02 -0.56
C PHE A 1 8.29 22.97 0.62
N ASN A 2 7.40 23.96 0.51
CA ASN A 2 7.37 25.10 1.45
C ASN A 2 6.91 24.74 2.87
N MET A 3 6.17 23.63 3.03
CA MET A 3 5.66 23.20 4.34
C MET A 3 6.59 22.23 5.09
N ALA A 4 7.71 21.84 4.48
CA ALA A 4 8.64 20.90 5.07
C ALA A 4 9.29 21.51 6.34
N GLY A 5 9.33 20.73 7.43
CA GLY A 5 9.90 21.16 8.71
C GLY A 5 8.98 22.06 9.55
N THR A 6 7.74 22.28 9.12
CA THR A 6 6.76 23.11 9.87
C THR A 6 5.97 22.29 10.89
N GLY A 7 5.97 20.96 10.77
CA GLY A 7 5.11 20.07 11.55
C GLY A 7 3.66 20.01 11.08
N ILE A 8 3.32 20.67 9.97
CA ILE A 8 1.97 20.65 9.38
C ILE A 8 1.90 19.55 8.31
N GLY A 9 0.96 18.62 8.47
CA GLY A 9 0.74 17.51 7.54
C GLY A 9 0.25 17.94 6.15
N ALA A 10 0.76 17.26 5.12
CA ALA A 10 0.29 17.37 3.75
C ALA A 10 -0.02 15.99 3.15
N PHE A 11 -1.08 15.91 2.35
CA PHE A 11 -1.49 14.70 1.65
C PHE A 11 -0.42 14.23 0.65
N ASN A 12 -0.05 12.95 0.75
CA ASN A 12 0.93 12.31 -0.10
C ASN A 12 0.29 11.71 -1.37
N ASP A 13 0.18 12.53 -2.39
CA ASP A 13 -0.23 12.17 -3.75
C ASP A 13 0.76 11.23 -4.46
N ARG A 14 2.05 11.24 -4.10
CA ARG A 14 3.08 10.36 -4.71
C ARG A 14 2.75 8.89 -4.43
N LEU A 15 2.58 8.55 -3.15
CA LEU A 15 2.21 7.20 -2.73
C LEU A 15 0.83 6.83 -3.27
N ARG A 16 -0.15 7.75 -3.20
CA ARG A 16 -1.50 7.54 -3.73
C ARG A 16 -1.45 7.07 -5.19
N ASP A 17 -0.76 7.80 -6.05
CA ASP A 17 -0.72 7.54 -7.49
C ASP A 17 0.10 6.29 -7.82
N ALA A 18 1.22 6.06 -7.14
CA ALA A 18 2.01 4.85 -7.31
C ALA A 18 1.22 3.57 -6.96
N VAL A 19 0.43 3.63 -5.88
CA VAL A 19 -0.44 2.52 -5.45
C VAL A 19 -1.59 2.33 -6.42
N ARG A 20 -2.36 3.39 -6.70
CA ARG A 20 -3.60 3.32 -7.50
C ARG A 20 -3.38 3.19 -9.00
N GLY A 21 -2.29 3.73 -9.52
CA GLY A 21 -2.01 3.88 -10.93
C GLY A 21 -2.65 5.13 -11.54
N GLY A 22 -1.86 5.86 -12.33
CA GLY A 22 -2.32 7.05 -13.03
C GLY A 22 -2.42 8.27 -12.12
N GLY A 23 -3.43 9.10 -12.32
CA GLY A 23 -3.62 10.32 -11.54
C GLY A 23 -5.01 10.93 -11.63
N PRO A 24 -5.26 12.02 -10.88
CA PRO A 24 -6.58 12.64 -10.74
C PRO A 24 -7.00 13.45 -11.97
N PHE A 25 -6.34 13.31 -13.11
CA PHE A 25 -6.72 13.96 -14.37
C PHE A 25 -6.95 12.96 -15.49
N ASP A 26 -6.89 11.66 -15.19
CA ASP A 26 -7.17 10.61 -16.14
C ASP A 26 -8.65 10.59 -16.52
N GLY A 27 -8.91 10.41 -17.82
CA GLY A 27 -10.23 10.20 -18.42
C GLY A 27 -10.10 9.26 -19.62
N GLY A 28 -11.21 8.71 -20.10
CA GLY A 28 -11.21 7.76 -21.21
C GLY A 28 -10.33 6.55 -20.96
N GLN A 29 -9.51 6.20 -21.96
CA GLN A 29 -8.65 5.01 -21.90
C GLN A 29 -7.59 5.09 -20.80
N ASP A 30 -7.18 6.29 -20.37
CA ASP A 30 -6.19 6.46 -19.31
C ASP A 30 -6.67 5.91 -17.96
N LEU A 31 -7.99 5.88 -17.72
CA LEU A 31 -8.57 5.25 -16.54
C LEU A 31 -8.21 3.77 -16.46
N ILE A 32 -8.12 3.10 -17.61
CA ILE A 32 -7.88 1.66 -17.76
C ILE A 32 -6.38 1.37 -17.90
N THR A 33 -5.67 2.08 -18.78
CA THR A 33 -4.29 1.74 -19.17
C THR A 33 -3.26 2.07 -18.10
N LYS A 34 -3.52 3.08 -17.27
CA LYS A 34 -2.57 3.50 -16.23
C LYS A 34 -2.73 2.64 -14.97
N GLN A 35 -2.40 1.36 -15.06
CA GLN A 35 -2.30 0.48 -13.90
C GLN A 35 -1.23 1.00 -12.91
N GLY A 36 -1.37 0.65 -11.64
CA GLY A 36 -0.47 0.95 -10.55
C GLY A 36 0.03 -0.31 -9.86
N PHE A 37 0.70 -0.12 -8.72
CA PHE A 37 1.38 -1.20 -8.01
C PHE A 37 0.44 -2.34 -7.58
N ILE A 38 -0.81 -2.05 -7.19
CA ILE A 38 -1.74 -3.05 -6.64
C ILE A 38 -2.70 -3.66 -7.67
N ASN A 39 -2.77 -3.12 -8.89
CA ASN A 39 -3.79 -3.51 -9.86
C ASN A 39 -3.27 -3.97 -11.21
N GLY A 40 -2.05 -4.51 -11.25
CA GLY A 40 -1.58 -5.34 -12.35
C GLY A 40 -0.53 -4.72 -13.26
N LEU A 41 0.01 -3.55 -12.93
CA LEU A 41 1.02 -2.91 -13.78
C LEU A 41 2.19 -3.88 -14.02
N TRP A 42 2.43 -4.20 -15.30
CA TRP A 42 3.40 -5.18 -15.78
C TRP A 42 3.11 -6.66 -15.43
N TYR A 43 2.83 -6.98 -14.17
CA TYR A 43 2.70 -8.38 -13.70
C TYR A 43 1.35 -9.02 -13.98
N ASN A 44 0.31 -8.24 -14.26
CA ASN A 44 -1.02 -8.71 -14.64
C ASN A 44 -1.70 -7.70 -15.58
N PRO A 45 -1.21 -7.55 -16.82
CA PRO A 45 -1.71 -6.56 -17.77
C PRO A 45 -3.20 -6.78 -18.04
N ASN A 46 -3.98 -5.70 -18.05
CA ASN A 46 -5.34 -5.72 -18.58
C ASN A 46 -5.34 -5.68 -20.12
N ALA A 47 -6.52 -5.80 -20.73
CA ALA A 47 -6.67 -5.89 -22.19
C ALA A 47 -6.12 -4.69 -22.99
N ASN A 48 -5.82 -3.56 -22.34
CA ASN A 48 -5.28 -2.35 -22.97
C ASN A 48 -3.81 -2.08 -22.61
N THR A 49 -3.15 -3.04 -21.95
CA THR A 49 -1.75 -2.98 -21.51
C THR A 49 -1.02 -4.24 -21.96
N SER A 50 0.32 -4.25 -22.00
CA SER A 50 1.06 -5.35 -22.67
C SER A 50 2.09 -6.08 -21.81
N GLY A 51 2.42 -5.58 -20.62
CA GLY A 51 3.51 -6.14 -19.82
C GLY A 51 4.90 -5.78 -20.37
N SER A 52 4.99 -4.65 -21.09
CA SER A 52 6.20 -4.14 -21.72
C SER A 52 7.32 -3.78 -20.73
N ASP A 53 8.55 -3.67 -21.22
CA ASP A 53 9.68 -3.20 -20.41
C ASP A 53 9.46 -1.79 -19.87
N GLN A 54 8.71 -0.94 -20.58
CA GLN A 54 8.35 0.39 -20.10
C GLN A 54 7.38 0.31 -18.91
N GLU A 55 6.39 -0.57 -18.95
CA GLU A 55 5.48 -0.81 -17.82
C GLU A 55 6.23 -1.44 -16.64
N LYS A 56 7.24 -2.28 -16.90
CA LYS A 56 8.15 -2.79 -15.85
C LYS A 56 8.93 -1.66 -15.19
N GLU A 57 9.56 -0.80 -15.98
CA GLU A 57 10.30 0.37 -15.46
C GLU A 57 9.39 1.29 -14.65
N GLN A 58 8.14 1.48 -15.09
CA GLN A 58 7.14 2.25 -14.36
C GLN A 58 6.72 1.58 -13.05
N LEU A 59 6.53 0.25 -13.03
CA LEU A 59 6.26 -0.52 -11.81
C LEU A 59 7.39 -0.36 -10.79
N LEU A 60 8.64 -0.46 -11.27
CA LEU A 60 9.82 -0.31 -10.42
C LEU A 60 9.95 1.13 -9.89
N LEU A 61 9.62 2.15 -10.69
CA LEU A 61 9.54 3.53 -10.22
C LEU A 61 8.44 3.70 -9.16
N TYR A 62 7.26 3.12 -9.36
CA TYR A 62 6.20 3.14 -8.35
C TYR A 62 6.62 2.41 -7.06
N ALA A 63 7.37 1.32 -7.15
CA ALA A 63 7.93 0.67 -5.98
C ALA A 63 8.90 1.61 -5.22
N ASP A 64 9.77 2.34 -5.92
CA ASP A 64 10.63 3.36 -5.29
C ASP A 64 9.82 4.47 -4.62
N GLN A 65 8.77 4.97 -5.28
CA GLN A 65 7.88 5.99 -4.71
C GLN A 65 7.14 5.50 -3.47
N ILE A 66 6.67 4.25 -3.47
CA ILE A 66 6.01 3.62 -2.33
C ILE A 66 6.99 3.41 -1.18
N ARG A 67 8.24 2.98 -1.44
CA ARG A 67 9.29 2.89 -0.40
C ARG A 67 9.52 4.23 0.29
N VAL A 68 9.63 5.32 -0.49
CA VAL A 68 9.75 6.68 0.07
C VAL A 68 8.54 7.03 0.92
N GLY A 69 7.32 6.75 0.47
CA GLY A 69 6.10 7.00 1.24
C GLY A 69 6.00 6.15 2.52
N LEU A 70 6.38 4.87 2.46
CA LEU A 70 6.46 3.96 3.61
C LEU A 70 7.47 4.47 4.66
N ALA A 71 8.54 5.13 4.24
CA ALA A 71 9.54 5.77 5.09
C ALA A 71 9.19 7.23 5.45
N GLY A 72 7.90 7.60 5.52
CA GLY A 72 7.48 8.92 5.99
C GLY A 72 7.55 10.03 4.94
N ASN A 73 7.74 9.66 3.67
CA ASN A 73 7.91 10.57 2.53
C ASN A 73 9.02 11.61 2.71
N LEU A 74 10.04 11.24 3.50
CA LEU A 74 11.15 12.09 3.91
C LEU A 74 12.04 12.42 2.71
N ALA A 75 12.41 13.70 2.60
CA ALA A 75 13.27 14.18 1.52
C ALA A 75 14.66 13.54 1.58
N ASP A 76 15.20 13.37 2.80
CA ASP A 76 16.58 12.92 3.02
C ASP A 76 16.71 11.43 3.33
N TYR A 77 15.59 10.67 3.37
CA TYR A 77 15.67 9.21 3.58
C TYR A 77 16.43 8.56 2.43
N GLN A 78 17.41 7.72 2.75
CA GLN A 78 18.28 7.09 1.76
C GLN A 78 17.96 5.61 1.57
N PHE A 79 17.93 5.17 0.32
CA PHE A 79 17.77 3.77 -0.04
C PHE A 79 18.37 3.49 -1.43
N VAL A 80 18.50 2.22 -1.78
CA VAL A 80 18.92 1.80 -3.12
C VAL A 80 17.71 1.83 -4.05
N ASP A 81 17.77 2.63 -5.12
CA ASP A 81 16.69 2.73 -6.10
C ASP A 81 16.64 1.53 -7.07
N ARG A 82 15.67 1.53 -7.98
CA ARG A 82 15.57 0.49 -9.02
C ARG A 82 16.75 0.37 -9.96
N HIS A 83 17.58 1.40 -10.07
CA HIS A 83 18.79 1.41 -10.89
C HIS A 83 20.03 0.94 -10.12
N GLY A 84 19.89 0.63 -8.83
CA GLY A 84 20.98 0.19 -7.96
C GLY A 84 21.81 1.33 -7.37
N PHE A 85 21.33 2.57 -7.43
CA PHE A 85 22.03 3.73 -6.88
C PHE A 85 21.50 4.07 -5.49
N LEU A 86 22.40 4.44 -4.58
CA LEU A 86 22.01 5.04 -3.31
C LEU A 86 21.49 6.46 -3.58
N VAL A 87 20.20 6.68 -3.35
CA VAL A 87 19.52 7.96 -3.59
C VAL A 87 18.79 8.43 -2.34
N THR A 88 18.44 9.71 -2.29
CA THR A 88 17.51 10.24 -1.29
C THR A 88 16.06 10.17 -1.80
N GLY A 89 15.08 10.24 -0.90
CA GLY A 89 13.67 10.29 -1.26
C GLY A 89 13.34 11.45 -2.21
N ALA A 90 14.02 12.59 -2.06
CA ALA A 90 13.86 13.74 -2.94
C ALA A 90 14.40 13.52 -4.37
N ALA A 91 15.37 12.61 -4.55
CA ALA A 91 15.94 12.30 -5.85
C ALA A 91 15.07 11.35 -6.69
N VAL A 92 14.11 10.67 -6.07
CA VAL A 92 13.13 9.84 -6.79
C VAL A 92 12.13 10.74 -7.50
N ASN A 93 12.01 10.61 -8.81
CA ASN A 93 11.13 11.43 -9.64
C ASN A 93 9.65 11.09 -9.44
N TYR A 94 8.82 12.13 -9.29
CA TYR A 94 7.36 12.08 -9.41
C TYR A 94 6.92 13.22 -10.34
N ASN A 95 6.64 12.90 -11.60
CA ASN A 95 6.16 13.85 -12.60
C ASN A 95 7.00 15.15 -12.72
N GLY A 96 8.33 15.04 -12.61
CA GLY A 96 9.27 16.17 -12.66
C GLY A 96 9.50 16.86 -11.31
N ALA A 97 8.85 16.40 -10.24
CA ALA A 97 9.03 16.87 -8.88
C ALA A 97 9.68 15.80 -7.99
N PRO A 98 10.24 16.18 -6.82
CA PRO A 98 10.67 15.23 -5.81
C PRO A 98 9.52 14.35 -5.29
N THR A 99 9.80 13.07 -5.07
CA THR A 99 8.89 12.17 -4.36
C THR A 99 8.88 12.49 -2.88
N GLY A 100 10.05 12.40 -2.23
CA GLY A 100 10.25 12.78 -0.84
C GLY A 100 10.29 14.28 -0.68
N TYR A 101 9.53 14.81 0.28
CA TYR A 101 9.43 16.25 0.51
C TYR A 101 9.28 16.66 1.99
N THR A 102 9.06 15.72 2.90
CA THR A 102 8.88 16.00 4.34
C THR A 102 10.23 16.03 5.06
N GLN A 103 10.26 16.65 6.25
CA GLN A 103 11.39 16.55 7.21
C GLN A 103 11.00 15.79 8.48
N SER A 104 9.73 15.41 8.62
CA SER A 104 9.23 14.57 9.70
C SER A 104 8.17 13.62 9.15
N PRO A 105 8.12 12.35 9.59
CA PRO A 105 7.06 11.43 9.18
C PRO A 105 5.67 11.96 9.53
N GLN A 106 5.53 12.81 10.57
CA GLN A 106 4.25 13.41 10.95
C GLN A 106 3.68 14.38 9.89
N GLU A 107 4.53 14.86 8.97
CA GLU A 107 4.11 15.73 7.86
C GLU A 107 3.51 14.93 6.68
N ASN A 108 3.60 13.60 6.72
CA ASN A 108 3.14 12.68 5.69
C ASN A 108 1.73 12.17 6.01
N ILE A 109 0.71 12.74 5.37
CA ILE A 109 -0.66 12.22 5.42
C ILE A 109 -0.83 11.17 4.32
N ILE A 110 -0.84 9.90 4.69
CA ILE A 110 -0.83 8.77 3.75
C ILE A 110 -2.26 8.38 3.37
N TYR A 111 -2.56 8.29 2.08
CA TYR A 111 -3.89 7.91 1.62
C TYR A 111 -3.86 7.23 0.25
N VAL A 112 -4.85 6.37 0.01
CA VAL A 112 -5.08 5.69 -1.28
C VAL A 112 -6.51 5.92 -1.79
N SER A 113 -7.31 6.66 -1.03
CA SER A 113 -8.71 6.99 -1.30
C SER A 113 -9.07 8.22 -0.47
N ALA A 114 -9.87 9.11 -1.04
CA ALA A 114 -10.41 10.29 -0.39
C ALA A 114 -11.85 10.54 -0.87
N HIS A 115 -12.45 11.64 -0.42
CA HIS A 115 -13.81 12.01 -0.81
C HIS A 115 -13.87 12.52 -2.26
N ASP A 116 -12.81 13.14 -2.75
CA ASP A 116 -12.63 13.57 -4.12
C ASP A 116 -12.04 12.44 -4.99
N ASN A 117 -12.32 12.49 -6.30
CA ASN A 117 -11.99 11.45 -7.27
C ASN A 117 -12.72 10.12 -7.00
N GLN A 118 -12.43 9.12 -7.85
CA GLN A 118 -13.01 7.78 -7.72
C GLN A 118 -12.59 7.12 -6.39
N THR A 119 -13.51 6.36 -5.80
CA THR A 119 -13.18 5.46 -4.68
C THR A 119 -12.08 4.47 -5.07
N LEU A 120 -11.41 3.86 -4.10
CA LEU A 120 -10.42 2.81 -4.38
C LEU A 120 -11.04 1.61 -5.10
N PHE A 121 -12.27 1.23 -4.72
CA PHE A 121 -12.98 0.13 -5.39
C PHE A 121 -13.24 0.48 -6.85
N ASP A 122 -13.82 1.65 -7.13
CA ASP A 122 -14.11 2.11 -8.49
C ASP A 122 -12.84 2.25 -9.35
N ASN A 123 -11.74 2.73 -8.75
CA ASN A 123 -10.43 2.75 -9.42
C ASN A 123 -9.96 1.35 -9.84
N ASN A 124 -10.16 0.36 -8.98
CA ASN A 124 -9.82 -1.02 -9.27
C ASN A 124 -10.74 -1.67 -10.30
N ILE A 125 -12.00 -1.24 -10.41
CA ILE A 125 -12.90 -1.66 -11.48
C ILE A 125 -12.32 -1.29 -12.85
N TYR A 126 -11.82 -0.05 -13.01
CA TYR A 126 -11.21 0.37 -14.28
C TYR A 126 -9.92 -0.37 -14.62
N LYS A 127 -9.07 -0.65 -13.64
CA LYS A 127 -7.65 -1.00 -13.90
C LYS A 127 -7.35 -2.49 -13.85
N LEU A 128 -8.06 -3.26 -13.04
CA LEU A 128 -7.83 -4.71 -12.94
C LEU A 128 -8.31 -5.42 -14.22
N PRO A 129 -7.63 -6.48 -14.66
CA PRO A 129 -8.10 -7.32 -15.76
C PRO A 129 -9.54 -7.82 -15.55
N ALA A 130 -10.30 -7.96 -16.64
CA ALA A 130 -11.71 -8.30 -16.59
C ALA A 130 -11.98 -9.65 -15.90
N ASP A 131 -11.08 -10.63 -16.07
CA ASP A 131 -11.14 -11.96 -15.46
C ASP A 131 -10.66 -12.01 -14.00
N THR A 132 -10.28 -10.87 -13.42
CA THR A 132 -9.93 -10.78 -11.99
C THR A 132 -11.15 -11.09 -11.13
N THR A 133 -11.05 -12.15 -10.33
CA THR A 133 -12.12 -12.59 -9.43
C THR A 133 -12.37 -11.57 -8.31
N MET A 134 -13.57 -11.58 -7.71
CA MET A 134 -13.89 -10.68 -6.59
C MET A 134 -12.91 -10.86 -5.42
N GLN A 135 -12.49 -12.08 -5.11
CA GLN A 135 -11.48 -12.36 -4.07
C GLN A 135 -10.16 -11.64 -4.36
N GLN A 136 -9.70 -11.65 -5.61
CA GLN A 136 -8.47 -10.95 -6.02
C GLN A 136 -8.66 -9.42 -6.01
N ARG A 137 -9.86 -8.91 -6.33
CA ARG A 137 -10.20 -7.48 -6.20
C ARG A 137 -10.16 -7.01 -4.75
N VAL A 138 -10.71 -7.82 -3.83
CA VAL A 138 -10.64 -7.61 -2.38
C VAL A 138 -9.17 -7.64 -1.90
N ALA A 139 -8.37 -8.58 -2.41
CA ALA A 139 -6.95 -8.65 -2.07
C ALA A 139 -6.19 -7.39 -2.54
N ALA A 140 -6.43 -6.91 -3.76
CA ALA A 140 -5.85 -5.65 -4.26
C ALA A 140 -6.29 -4.42 -3.43
N GLN A 141 -7.57 -4.35 -3.05
CA GLN A 141 -8.07 -3.33 -2.14
C GLN A 141 -7.32 -3.35 -0.80
N ASN A 142 -7.20 -4.54 -0.21
CA ASN A 142 -6.54 -4.73 1.07
C ASN A 142 -5.05 -4.37 0.99
N LEU A 143 -4.33 -4.73 -0.07
CA LEU A 143 -2.93 -4.32 -0.27
C LEU A 143 -2.75 -2.80 -0.24
N ALA A 144 -3.64 -2.04 -0.87
CA ALA A 144 -3.57 -0.59 -0.85
C ALA A 144 -3.84 -0.01 0.56
N ILE A 145 -4.77 -0.61 1.31
CA ILE A 145 -5.03 -0.27 2.72
C ILE A 145 -3.80 -0.60 3.57
N ASP A 146 -3.16 -1.75 3.36
CA ASP A 146 -1.98 -2.20 4.09
C ASP A 146 -0.80 -1.25 3.88
N ILE A 147 -0.55 -0.84 2.64
CA ILE A 147 0.50 0.15 2.34
C ILE A 147 0.25 1.44 3.12
N ALA A 148 -1.00 1.92 3.16
CA ALA A 148 -1.35 3.12 3.92
C ALA A 148 -1.16 2.92 5.43
N LEU A 149 -1.63 1.80 5.98
CA LEU A 149 -1.59 1.49 7.42
C LEU A 149 -0.21 1.11 7.94
N LEU A 150 0.68 0.58 7.11
CA LEU A 150 2.02 0.15 7.52
C LEU A 150 3.10 1.19 7.22
N SER A 151 2.73 2.33 6.61
CA SER A 151 3.62 3.47 6.38
C SER A 151 3.96 4.24 7.66
N GLN A 152 5.17 4.78 7.75
CA GLN A 152 5.51 5.81 8.73
C GLN A 152 4.76 7.12 8.41
N GLY A 153 4.25 7.77 9.45
CA GLY A 153 3.45 8.99 9.35
C GLY A 153 2.01 8.82 9.80
N VAL A 154 1.09 9.55 9.17
CA VAL A 154 -0.32 9.62 9.59
C VAL A 154 -1.24 9.01 8.51
N PRO A 155 -1.66 7.74 8.66
CA PRO A 155 -2.61 7.13 7.75
C PRO A 155 -3.96 7.85 7.78
N PHE A 156 -4.50 8.11 6.59
CA PHE A 156 -5.82 8.67 6.36
C PHE A 156 -6.67 7.67 5.57
N LEU A 157 -7.87 7.41 6.07
CA LEU A 157 -8.79 6.44 5.48
C LEU A 157 -10.10 7.14 5.10
N HIS A 158 -10.50 6.98 3.84
CA HIS A 158 -11.82 7.40 3.38
C HIS A 158 -12.89 6.47 3.95
N ALA A 159 -13.95 7.02 4.56
CA ALA A 159 -15.05 6.23 5.11
C ALA A 159 -15.62 5.23 4.09
N GLY A 160 -15.65 3.95 4.46
CA GLY A 160 -16.13 2.85 3.63
C GLY A 160 -15.05 2.22 2.73
N VAL A 161 -13.79 2.66 2.76
CA VAL A 161 -12.70 2.01 2.01
C VAL A 161 -12.56 0.53 2.38
N GLU A 162 -12.79 0.19 3.64
CA GLU A 162 -12.85 -1.17 4.19
C GLU A 162 -14.11 -1.94 3.81
N MET A 163 -15.16 -1.23 3.38
CA MET A 163 -16.43 -1.80 2.97
C MET A 163 -16.52 -1.95 1.45
N LEU A 164 -15.38 -1.87 0.75
CA LEU A 164 -15.31 -1.86 -0.71
C LEU A 164 -16.15 -0.74 -1.34
N ARG A 165 -16.35 0.39 -0.63
CA ARG A 165 -17.27 1.46 -1.04
C ARG A 165 -17.05 1.86 -2.48
N SER A 166 -18.16 1.91 -3.21
CA SER A 166 -18.28 2.46 -4.55
C SER A 166 -19.15 3.71 -4.53
N LYS A 167 -18.95 4.59 -5.50
CA LYS A 167 -19.88 5.66 -5.87
C LYS A 167 -20.46 5.44 -7.26
N SER A 168 -20.56 4.17 -7.68
CA SER A 168 -20.99 3.77 -9.02
C SER A 168 -20.14 4.40 -10.12
N LEU A 169 -18.82 4.47 -9.91
CA LEU A 169 -17.82 5.10 -10.79
C LEU A 169 -17.84 6.64 -10.84
N GLU A 170 -18.65 7.31 -10.00
CA GLU A 170 -18.68 8.76 -9.89
C GLU A 170 -17.34 9.29 -9.37
N ARG A 171 -16.80 10.27 -10.10
CA ARG A 171 -15.48 10.84 -9.82
C ARG A 171 -15.59 12.03 -8.87
N ASP A 172 -16.55 12.92 -9.08
CA ASP A 172 -16.76 14.08 -8.21
C ASP A 172 -18.19 14.09 -7.68
N SER A 173 -18.36 13.49 -6.50
CA SER A 173 -19.68 13.20 -5.94
C SER A 173 -20.20 14.27 -4.98
N TYR A 174 -19.61 15.47 -4.96
CA TYR A 174 -19.94 16.52 -3.98
C TYR A 174 -21.43 16.89 -3.96
N ASN A 175 -22.10 16.80 -5.13
CA ASN A 175 -23.52 17.11 -5.31
C ASN A 175 -24.33 15.96 -5.92
N SER A 176 -23.81 14.72 -5.86
CA SER A 176 -24.50 13.52 -6.38
C SER A 176 -25.49 12.90 -5.39
N GLY A 177 -25.80 13.61 -4.29
CA GLY A 177 -26.80 13.23 -3.29
C GLY A 177 -26.51 11.93 -2.55
N ASP A 178 -27.50 11.49 -1.77
CA ASP A 178 -27.39 10.26 -0.97
C ASP A 178 -27.25 9.01 -1.84
N TRP A 179 -27.84 9.01 -3.04
CA TRP A 179 -27.87 7.87 -3.94
C TRP A 179 -26.47 7.36 -4.31
N PHE A 180 -25.61 8.23 -4.83
CA PHE A 180 -24.24 7.85 -5.22
C PHE A 180 -23.27 7.82 -4.04
N ASN A 181 -23.57 8.52 -2.93
CA ASN A 181 -22.67 8.61 -1.78
C ASN A 181 -22.94 7.60 -0.66
N ARG A 182 -23.96 6.75 -0.80
CA ARG A 182 -24.47 5.86 0.25
C ARG A 182 -23.39 4.96 0.87
N LEU A 183 -23.49 4.79 2.19
CA LEU A 183 -22.77 3.79 2.98
C LEU A 183 -23.77 2.78 3.55
N TYR A 184 -23.56 1.49 3.29
CA TYR A 184 -24.42 0.41 3.78
C TYR A 184 -23.82 -0.24 5.02
N PHE A 185 -24.08 0.32 6.20
CA PHE A 185 -23.54 -0.20 7.48
C PHE A 185 -24.07 -1.59 7.88
N ASP A 186 -25.07 -2.12 7.18
CA ASP A 186 -25.52 -3.51 7.31
C ASP A 186 -24.70 -4.50 6.45
N TYR A 187 -23.73 -3.97 5.69
CA TYR A 187 -22.84 -4.66 4.76
C TYR A 187 -23.58 -5.42 3.66
N SER A 188 -24.81 -5.00 3.32
CA SER A 188 -25.64 -5.66 2.31
C SER A 188 -25.18 -5.38 0.87
N ALA A 189 -24.52 -4.24 0.65
CA ALA A 189 -23.99 -3.82 -0.65
C ALA A 189 -22.83 -2.83 -0.45
N ASN A 190 -22.06 -2.55 -1.51
CA ASN A 190 -21.02 -1.51 -1.49
C ASN A 190 -21.39 -0.25 -2.29
N ASN A 191 -22.62 -0.19 -2.84
CA ASN A 191 -23.13 0.86 -3.72
C ASN A 191 -22.61 0.87 -5.18
N PHE A 192 -21.95 -0.21 -5.64
CA PHE A 192 -21.59 -0.35 -7.06
C PHE A 192 -22.81 -0.73 -7.91
N GLY A 193 -22.87 -0.26 -9.16
CA GLY A 193 -23.93 -0.66 -10.09
C GLY A 193 -25.30 0.01 -9.85
N VAL A 194 -25.35 1.16 -9.17
CA VAL A 194 -26.60 1.87 -8.87
C VAL A 194 -27.00 2.89 -9.96
N GLY A 195 -26.41 2.78 -11.15
CA GLY A 195 -26.65 3.65 -12.29
C GLY A 195 -25.41 4.40 -12.75
N LEU A 196 -25.49 5.02 -13.92
CA LEU A 196 -24.42 5.86 -14.47
C LEU A 196 -24.23 7.12 -13.61
N PRO A 197 -22.98 7.56 -13.38
CA PRO A 197 -22.68 8.84 -12.75
C PRO A 197 -23.38 10.03 -13.42
N LEU A 198 -23.60 11.10 -12.66
CA LEU A 198 -24.19 12.34 -13.20
C LEU A 198 -23.24 12.99 -14.22
N GLU A 199 -21.94 12.97 -13.91
CA GLU A 199 -20.89 13.50 -14.76
C GLU A 199 -19.97 12.36 -15.22
N THR A 200 -20.15 11.91 -16.46
CA THR A 200 -19.37 10.82 -17.04
C THR A 200 -18.12 11.27 -17.77
N GLN A 201 -17.93 12.58 -17.96
CA GLN A 201 -16.82 13.18 -18.71
C GLN A 201 -16.62 12.60 -20.13
N GLY A 202 -17.68 12.10 -20.75
CA GLY A 202 -17.65 11.47 -22.08
C GLY A 202 -17.49 9.94 -22.05
N ASP A 203 -17.29 9.34 -20.89
CA ASP A 203 -16.99 7.91 -20.72
C ASP A 203 -18.23 7.06 -20.42
N ALA A 204 -19.44 7.57 -20.63
CA ALA A 204 -20.69 6.91 -20.27
C ALA A 204 -20.81 5.47 -20.80
N ALA A 205 -20.40 5.22 -22.05
CA ALA A 205 -20.44 3.88 -22.65
C ALA A 205 -19.45 2.91 -21.99
N LEU A 206 -18.26 3.39 -21.66
CA LEU A 206 -17.27 2.61 -20.93
C LEU A 206 -17.79 2.28 -19.51
N MET A 207 -18.29 3.28 -18.79
CA MET A 207 -18.86 3.09 -17.46
C MET A 207 -20.03 2.10 -17.47
N ALA A 208 -20.95 2.22 -18.42
CA ALA A 208 -22.08 1.32 -18.57
C ALA A 208 -21.63 -0.15 -18.69
N SER A 209 -20.58 -0.42 -19.48
CA SER A 209 -20.07 -1.77 -19.65
C SER A 209 -19.60 -2.43 -18.34
N PHE A 210 -19.04 -1.64 -17.41
CA PHE A 210 -18.67 -2.15 -16.08
C PHE A 210 -19.88 -2.26 -15.14
N LEU A 211 -20.79 -1.28 -15.17
CA LEU A 211 -21.93 -1.23 -14.27
C LEU A 211 -22.98 -2.31 -14.56
N GLU A 212 -23.05 -2.78 -15.81
CA GLU A 212 -23.93 -3.89 -16.23
C GLU A 212 -23.38 -5.27 -15.83
N ASP A 213 -22.09 -5.38 -15.52
CA ASP A 213 -21.48 -6.64 -15.11
C ASP A 213 -21.75 -6.95 -13.62
N THR A 214 -22.77 -7.77 -13.38
CA THR A 214 -23.15 -8.20 -12.03
C THR A 214 -22.05 -8.99 -11.30
N ALA A 215 -21.06 -9.56 -12.01
CA ALA A 215 -19.93 -10.24 -11.37
C ALA A 215 -18.99 -9.26 -10.63
N LEU A 216 -19.08 -7.96 -10.93
CA LEU A 216 -18.33 -6.90 -10.26
C LEU A 216 -19.01 -6.38 -8.99
N GLN A 217 -20.21 -6.88 -8.63
CA GLN A 217 -20.86 -6.53 -7.37
C GLN A 217 -20.36 -7.46 -6.24
N PRO A 218 -19.71 -6.92 -5.19
CA PRO A 218 -19.24 -7.74 -4.08
C PRO A 218 -20.42 -8.25 -3.26
N GLN A 219 -20.28 -9.48 -2.76
CA GLN A 219 -21.21 -10.03 -1.79
C GLN A 219 -20.90 -9.51 -0.38
N LYS A 220 -21.85 -9.66 0.53
CA LYS A 220 -21.68 -9.32 1.95
C LYS A 220 -20.45 -10.00 2.58
N SER A 221 -20.13 -11.23 2.18
CA SER A 221 -18.93 -11.94 2.64
C SER A 221 -17.64 -11.25 2.21
N ASP A 222 -17.57 -10.73 0.99
CA ASP A 222 -16.40 -10.02 0.46
C ASP A 222 -16.18 -8.70 1.21
N ILE A 223 -17.27 -7.97 1.45
CA ILE A 223 -17.27 -6.73 2.23
C ILE A 223 -16.77 -7.00 3.65
N LEU A 224 -17.36 -7.99 4.34
CA LEU A 224 -16.95 -8.34 5.71
C LEU A 224 -15.53 -8.87 5.78
N GLN A 225 -15.03 -9.54 4.74
CA GLN A 225 -13.63 -9.96 4.65
C GLN A 225 -12.69 -8.75 4.63
N SER A 226 -12.99 -7.72 3.81
CA SER A 226 -12.19 -6.50 3.76
C SER A 226 -12.26 -5.70 5.07
N VAL A 227 -13.45 -5.59 5.69
CA VAL A 227 -13.62 -4.98 7.03
C VAL A 227 -12.74 -5.67 8.07
N THR A 228 -12.82 -7.00 8.13
CA THR A 228 -12.05 -7.81 9.08
C THR A 228 -10.55 -7.69 8.84
N HIS A 229 -10.14 -7.63 7.57
CA HIS A 229 -8.74 -7.43 7.20
C HIS A 229 -8.21 -6.08 7.70
N MET A 230 -8.93 -4.98 7.43
CA MET A 230 -8.51 -3.66 7.90
C MET A 230 -8.42 -3.61 9.43
N GLN A 231 -9.38 -4.20 10.15
CA GLN A 231 -9.35 -4.27 11.62
C GLN A 231 -8.09 -4.98 12.14
N LYS A 232 -7.67 -6.07 11.49
CA LYS A 232 -6.43 -6.77 11.83
C LYS A 232 -5.21 -5.89 11.59
N MET A 233 -5.14 -5.23 10.44
CA MET A 233 -3.99 -4.36 10.11
C MET A 233 -3.91 -3.13 11.00
N LEU A 234 -5.04 -2.57 11.43
CA LEU A 234 -5.08 -1.55 12.47
C LEU A 234 -4.52 -2.08 13.80
N ALA A 235 -4.86 -3.30 14.19
CA ALA A 235 -4.32 -3.93 15.39
C ALA A 235 -2.80 -4.20 15.26
N VAL A 236 -2.34 -4.66 14.09
CA VAL A 236 -0.91 -4.85 13.78
C VAL A 236 -0.15 -3.53 13.94
N ARG A 237 -0.65 -2.45 13.33
CA ARG A 237 -0.06 -1.11 13.43
C ARG A 237 0.00 -0.67 14.89
N ALA A 238 -1.12 -0.75 15.60
CA ALA A 238 -1.24 -0.29 16.99
C ALA A 238 -0.37 -1.09 17.98
N ALA A 239 -0.07 -2.36 17.66
CA ALA A 239 0.65 -3.24 18.56
C ALA A 239 2.16 -2.98 18.64
N SER A 240 2.72 -2.04 17.87
CA SER A 240 4.14 -1.67 18.00
C SER A 240 4.38 -0.17 17.79
N PRO A 241 5.17 0.47 18.68
CA PRO A 241 5.69 1.82 18.46
C PRO A 241 6.57 1.94 17.20
N LEU A 242 7.12 0.82 16.68
CA LEU A 242 7.97 0.83 15.48
C LEU A 242 7.22 1.29 14.23
N PHE A 243 5.89 1.17 14.16
CA PHE A 243 5.09 1.74 13.05
C PHE A 243 4.82 3.26 13.20
N HIS A 244 5.29 3.88 14.29
CA HIS A 244 4.95 5.24 14.71
C HIS A 244 6.20 6.06 15.07
N LEU A 245 7.28 5.89 14.32
CA LEU A 245 8.52 6.65 14.52
C LEU A 245 8.22 8.15 14.33
N ARG A 246 8.77 8.98 15.20
CA ARG A 246 8.35 10.39 15.34
C ARG A 246 9.25 11.36 14.61
N THR A 247 10.48 10.96 14.34
CA THR A 247 11.55 11.81 13.80
C THR A 247 12.15 11.23 12.53
N GLN A 248 12.75 12.09 11.71
CA GLN A 248 13.50 11.66 10.53
C GLN A 248 14.66 10.74 10.93
N GLU A 249 15.36 11.05 12.01
CA GLU A 249 16.50 10.29 12.51
C GLU A 249 16.10 8.86 12.90
N GLU A 250 15.00 8.70 13.64
CA GLU A 250 14.48 7.37 13.98
C GLU A 250 14.13 6.56 12.73
N VAL A 251 13.45 7.18 11.75
CA VAL A 251 13.12 6.50 10.49
C VAL A 251 14.37 6.08 9.74
N MET A 252 15.35 6.97 9.58
CA MET A 252 16.60 6.69 8.87
C MET A 252 17.43 5.59 9.54
N GLN A 253 17.40 5.48 10.86
CA GLN A 253 18.16 4.46 11.58
C GLN A 253 17.46 3.10 11.63
N ARG A 254 16.13 3.07 11.53
CA ARG A 254 15.33 1.87 11.84
C ARG A 254 14.66 1.25 10.63
N VAL A 255 14.26 2.05 9.64
CA VAL A 255 13.52 1.57 8.46
C VAL A 255 14.50 1.26 7.34
N ALA A 256 14.45 0.03 6.83
CA ALA A 256 15.25 -0.40 5.68
C ALA A 256 14.40 -1.19 4.67
N PHE A 257 14.86 -1.22 3.41
CA PHE A 257 14.24 -1.98 2.33
C PHE A 257 15.21 -2.99 1.74
N HIS A 258 14.75 -4.23 1.54
CA HIS A 258 15.63 -5.36 1.20
C HIS A 258 15.53 -5.79 -0.26
N ASN A 259 14.32 -5.88 -0.82
CA ASN A 259 14.12 -6.14 -2.25
C ASN A 259 14.27 -4.83 -3.06
N THR A 260 15.51 -4.43 -3.34
CA THR A 260 15.88 -3.18 -4.03
C THR A 260 16.92 -3.42 -5.12
N GLY A 261 17.25 -2.39 -5.91
CA GLY A 261 18.26 -2.49 -6.98
C GLY A 261 17.73 -3.12 -8.27
N ARG A 262 18.67 -3.38 -9.20
CA ARG A 262 18.36 -3.86 -10.57
C ARG A 262 17.80 -5.27 -10.61
N GLU A 263 18.20 -6.10 -9.65
CA GLU A 263 17.81 -7.51 -9.55
C GLU A 263 16.60 -7.72 -8.63
N GLN A 264 15.94 -6.63 -8.19
CA GLN A 264 14.76 -6.75 -7.34
C GLN A 264 13.65 -7.55 -8.02
N ILE A 265 12.90 -8.31 -7.23
CA ILE A 265 11.71 -9.01 -7.70
C ILE A 265 10.60 -7.96 -7.93
N PRO A 266 10.14 -7.74 -9.18
CA PRO A 266 9.13 -6.71 -9.44
C PRO A 266 7.79 -7.05 -8.76
N GLY A 267 7.13 -6.04 -8.20
CA GLY A 267 5.85 -6.22 -7.49
C GLY A 267 5.98 -6.72 -6.04
N LEU A 268 7.21 -6.87 -5.52
CA LEU A 268 7.47 -7.18 -4.11
C LEU A 268 8.13 -5.98 -3.41
N ILE A 269 7.59 -5.58 -2.25
CA ILE A 269 8.26 -4.68 -1.31
C ILE A 269 8.57 -5.46 -0.03
N VAL A 270 9.81 -5.35 0.44
CA VAL A 270 10.26 -5.92 1.71
C VAL A 270 10.84 -4.81 2.56
N MET A 271 10.17 -4.50 3.67
CA MET A 271 10.54 -3.46 4.62
C MET A 271 10.90 -4.10 5.96
N SER A 272 11.99 -3.68 6.59
CA SER A 272 12.21 -3.94 8.02
C SER A 272 12.10 -2.65 8.82
N ILE A 273 11.68 -2.80 10.08
CA ILE A 273 11.76 -1.77 11.09
C ILE A 273 12.49 -2.37 12.29
N SER A 274 13.72 -1.93 12.52
CA SER A 274 14.62 -2.50 13.52
C SER A 274 14.53 -1.75 14.85
N ASP A 275 14.43 -2.51 15.94
CA ASP A 275 14.73 -2.05 17.29
C ASP A 275 16.12 -2.47 17.79
N LYS A 276 16.90 -3.13 16.94
CA LYS A 276 18.28 -3.54 17.20
C LYS A 276 19.28 -2.45 16.83
N ILE A 277 19.07 -1.23 17.31
CA ILE A 277 20.00 -0.11 17.10
C ILE A 277 20.57 0.39 18.42
N ALA A 278 21.69 1.10 18.37
CA ALA A 278 22.19 1.81 19.53
C ALA A 278 21.23 2.96 19.88
N GLY A 279 20.79 3.04 21.14
CA GLY A 279 19.90 4.09 21.61
C GLY A 279 18.74 3.55 22.43
N ALA A 280 17.59 4.23 22.35
CA ALA A 280 16.39 3.85 23.08
C ALA A 280 15.79 2.55 22.52
N ASP A 281 15.43 1.66 23.43
CA ASP A 281 14.51 0.56 23.19
C ASP A 281 13.09 1.14 23.02
N LEU A 282 12.50 0.99 21.83
CA LEU A 282 11.17 1.53 21.54
C LEU A 282 10.05 0.49 21.69
N ASP A 283 10.35 -0.79 21.49
CA ASP A 283 9.37 -1.87 21.57
C ASP A 283 9.89 -2.99 22.49
N PRO A 284 9.35 -3.13 23.71
CA PRO A 284 9.87 -4.11 24.68
C PRO A 284 9.68 -5.57 24.25
N ASP A 285 8.77 -5.84 23.30
CA ASP A 285 8.43 -7.20 22.88
C ASP A 285 9.13 -7.59 21.58
N ARG A 286 9.42 -6.62 20.70
CA ARG A 286 9.87 -6.88 19.32
C ARG A 286 11.23 -6.25 19.03
N ALA A 287 12.17 -7.08 18.60
CA ALA A 287 13.50 -6.64 18.19
C ALA A 287 13.51 -6.11 16.75
N MET A 288 12.63 -6.64 15.90
CA MET A 288 12.49 -6.23 14.51
C MET A 288 11.10 -6.59 14.01
N ILE A 289 10.56 -5.79 13.10
CA ILE A 289 9.38 -6.13 12.29
C ILE A 289 9.80 -6.22 10.83
N LEU A 290 9.31 -7.23 10.14
CA LEU A 290 9.44 -7.44 8.71
C LEU A 290 8.05 -7.35 8.08
N VAL A 291 7.92 -6.52 7.04
CA VAL A 291 6.71 -6.35 6.25
C VAL A 291 7.02 -6.74 4.81
N PHE A 292 6.25 -7.68 4.30
CA PHE A 292 6.29 -8.12 2.91
C PHE A 292 4.98 -7.74 2.24
N ILE A 293 5.07 -7.11 1.07
CA ILE A 293 3.91 -6.73 0.26
C ILE A 293 4.12 -7.32 -1.14
N ASN A 294 3.45 -8.43 -1.43
CA ASN A 294 3.48 -9.06 -2.75
C ASN A 294 2.21 -8.68 -3.52
N ALA A 295 2.34 -7.78 -4.49
CA ALA A 295 1.22 -7.38 -5.34
C ALA A 295 0.95 -8.35 -6.50
N THR A 296 1.89 -9.25 -6.79
CA THR A 296 1.81 -10.14 -7.96
C THR A 296 0.74 -11.21 -7.79
N THR A 297 0.28 -11.78 -8.90
CA THR A 297 -0.74 -12.85 -8.94
C THR A 297 -0.17 -14.23 -8.62
N GLN A 298 1.12 -14.32 -8.31
CA GLN A 298 1.80 -15.57 -7.98
C GLN A 298 2.49 -15.47 -6.62
N PRO A 299 2.68 -16.59 -5.90
CA PRO A 299 3.58 -16.61 -4.76
C PRO A 299 4.99 -16.22 -5.19
N VAL A 300 5.69 -15.47 -4.33
CA VAL A 300 7.07 -15.04 -4.54
C VAL A 300 7.95 -15.59 -3.43
N THR A 301 9.12 -16.11 -3.80
CA THR A 301 10.17 -16.46 -2.84
C THR A 301 11.25 -15.39 -2.85
N PHE A 302 11.53 -14.82 -1.68
CA PHE A 302 12.56 -13.82 -1.44
C PHE A 302 13.60 -14.37 -0.46
N THR A 303 14.88 -14.16 -0.73
CA THR A 303 15.98 -14.66 0.11
C THR A 303 16.89 -13.50 0.51
N ASP A 304 17.26 -13.46 1.78
CA ASP A 304 18.21 -12.48 2.30
C ASP A 304 19.11 -13.13 3.37
N GLU A 305 20.41 -13.20 3.09
CA GLU A 305 21.40 -13.81 3.99
C GLU A 305 21.47 -13.08 5.34
N THR A 306 21.15 -11.79 5.38
CA THR A 306 21.15 -11.01 6.62
C THR A 306 19.98 -11.37 7.55
N LEU A 307 18.99 -12.10 7.03
CA LEU A 307 17.80 -12.54 7.76
C LEU A 307 17.87 -14.03 8.14
N VAL A 308 19.00 -14.71 7.94
CA VAL A 308 19.20 -16.12 8.34
C VAL A 308 19.16 -16.27 9.86
N GLY A 309 18.55 -17.35 10.34
CA GLY A 309 18.56 -17.74 11.76
C GLY A 309 17.63 -16.95 12.69
N LEU A 310 16.85 -16.00 12.15
CA LEU A 310 15.87 -15.27 12.94
C LEU A 310 14.77 -16.20 13.49
N THR A 311 14.27 -15.90 14.69
CA THR A 311 13.07 -16.56 15.23
C THR A 311 11.88 -15.62 15.09
N LEU A 312 11.03 -15.89 14.11
CA LEU A 312 9.93 -14.99 13.73
C LEU A 312 8.58 -15.52 14.22
N THR A 313 7.74 -14.59 14.66
CA THR A 313 6.34 -14.77 15.02
C THR A 313 5.50 -13.72 14.27
N GLY A 314 4.19 -13.91 14.11
CA GLY A 314 3.37 -12.87 13.46
C GLY A 314 2.12 -13.41 12.78
N GLU A 315 1.39 -12.50 12.12
CA GLU A 315 0.21 -12.87 11.35
C GLU A 315 0.63 -13.74 10.17
N ARG A 316 0.10 -14.97 10.17
CA ARG A 316 0.45 -16.01 9.21
C ARG A 316 0.04 -15.55 7.81
N GLY A 317 1.03 -15.42 6.94
CA GLY A 317 0.87 -15.13 5.52
C GLY A 317 2.02 -15.73 4.72
N ALA A 318 3.25 -15.51 5.15
CA ALA A 318 4.44 -16.10 4.54
C ALA A 318 4.95 -17.35 5.28
N THR A 319 5.61 -18.25 4.56
CA THR A 319 6.45 -19.32 5.15
C THR A 319 7.89 -18.86 5.18
N TYR A 320 8.65 -19.26 6.20
CA TYR A 320 10.04 -18.85 6.38
C TYR A 320 10.95 -20.05 6.67
N ASP A 321 11.99 -20.21 5.85
CA ASP A 321 13.09 -21.15 6.07
C ASP A 321 14.27 -20.40 6.71
N ALA A 322 14.42 -20.60 8.01
CA ALA A 322 15.44 -19.94 8.81
C ALA A 322 16.88 -20.35 8.45
N SER A 323 17.08 -21.50 7.81
CA SER A 323 18.41 -21.95 7.40
C SER A 323 18.93 -21.23 6.15
N GLN A 324 18.01 -20.67 5.36
CA GLN A 324 18.32 -20.00 4.09
C GLN A 324 17.98 -18.51 4.10
N GLY A 325 17.29 -18.01 5.13
CA GLY A 325 16.76 -16.64 5.10
C GLY A 325 15.68 -16.48 4.03
N ALA A 326 14.96 -17.56 3.71
CA ALA A 326 14.04 -17.61 2.57
C ALA A 326 12.58 -17.46 3.02
N PHE A 327 11.87 -16.53 2.40
CA PHE A 327 10.47 -16.23 2.65
C PHE A 327 9.65 -16.56 1.42
N THR A 328 8.57 -17.32 1.55
CA THR A 328 7.57 -17.49 0.48
C THR A 328 6.31 -16.74 0.84
N ILE A 329 6.00 -15.71 0.06
CA ILE A 329 4.88 -14.79 0.27
C ILE A 329 3.78 -15.15 -0.75
N PRO A 330 2.54 -15.45 -0.33
CA PRO A 330 1.45 -15.75 -1.24
C PRO A 330 1.15 -14.61 -2.22
N ALA A 331 0.49 -14.95 -3.32
CA ALA A 331 -0.03 -13.98 -4.29
C ALA A 331 -0.91 -12.93 -3.60
N GLN A 332 -0.80 -11.68 -4.05
CA GLN A 332 -1.64 -10.55 -3.64
C GLN A 332 -1.83 -10.45 -2.12
N SER A 333 -0.74 -10.51 -1.36
CA SER A 333 -0.81 -10.57 0.10
C SER A 333 0.23 -9.70 0.79
N THR A 334 -0.13 -9.29 2.01
CA THR A 334 0.79 -8.67 2.96
C THR A 334 1.10 -9.67 4.07
N ALA A 335 2.37 -9.82 4.42
CA ALA A 335 2.79 -10.57 5.60
C ALA A 335 3.56 -9.66 6.56
N VAL A 336 3.19 -9.72 7.86
CA VAL A 336 3.89 -8.99 8.92
C VAL A 336 4.44 -10.00 9.93
N LEU A 337 5.77 -10.12 9.96
CA LEU A 337 6.51 -10.99 10.85
C LEU A 337 7.31 -10.12 11.83
N ALA A 338 7.55 -10.63 13.02
CA ALA A 338 8.30 -9.94 14.07
C ALA A 338 9.25 -10.92 14.74
N GLU A 339 10.47 -10.45 14.99
CA GLU A 339 11.42 -11.13 15.84
C GLU A 339 11.20 -10.70 17.29
N GLY A 340 11.00 -11.65 18.19
CA GLY A 340 10.85 -11.37 19.62
C GLY A 340 12.16 -10.95 20.27
N LYS A 341 12.10 -10.13 21.32
CA LYS A 341 13.27 -9.86 22.15
C LYS A 341 13.61 -11.07 23.04
N PRO A 342 14.90 -11.37 23.28
CA PRO A 342 15.28 -12.36 24.27
C PRO A 342 14.72 -11.95 25.63
N VAL A 343 14.10 -12.88 26.35
CA VAL A 343 13.73 -12.65 27.75
C VAL A 343 15.03 -12.45 28.53
N VAL A 344 15.31 -11.20 28.94
CA VAL A 344 16.39 -10.94 29.88
C VAL A 344 15.92 -11.48 31.23
N SER A 345 16.32 -12.71 31.56
CA SER A 345 16.16 -13.27 32.90
C SER A 345 17.05 -12.49 33.86
N GLY A 346 16.55 -11.34 34.33
CA GLY A 346 17.17 -10.61 35.42
C GLY A 346 17.21 -11.52 36.65
N ALA A 347 18.42 -11.87 37.09
CA ALA A 347 18.63 -12.46 38.40
C ALA A 347 18.13 -11.47 39.45
N VAL A 348 16.92 -11.69 39.97
CA VAL A 348 16.41 -10.98 41.15
C VAL A 348 17.30 -11.41 42.32
N THR A 349 18.32 -10.60 42.59
CA THR A 349 19.11 -10.76 43.81
C THR A 349 18.35 -10.00 44.90
N PHE A 350 17.54 -10.70 45.68
CA PHE A 350 17.04 -10.15 46.94
C PHE A 350 18.24 -9.84 47.82
N ARG A 351 18.41 -8.57 48.22
CA ARG A 351 19.26 -8.18 49.34
C ARG A 351 18.39 -7.89 50.54
#